data_AF-A0A1F8ZNC7-F1
#
_entry.id   AF-A0A1F8ZNC7-F1
#
_cell.length_a   1.000
_cell.length_b   1.000
_cell.length_c   1.000
_cell.angle_alpha   90.00
_cell.angle_beta   90.00
_cell.angle_gamma   90.00
#
_symmetry.space_group_name_H-M   'P 1'
#
loop_
_entity.id
_entity.type
_entity.pdbx_description
1 polymer ?
#
loop_
_entity_poly.entity_id
_entity_poly.type
_entity_poly.pdbx_seq_one_letter_code
_entity_poly.pdbx_strand_id
1 'polypeptide(L)'
;MNKKITIIIILIAAIIAVIAVTGKNAVGLLKAEGYIEYTVDEAVELAHRKCAQCHSIDKTAKYCMRCGPPFVVVVHNMRTLISQLKGKKAGLKEIRNGEAAAITQVWNALVGNWENTWREEDLLKLLEKDEPLIKLMNTPVQKRKIETALKGKSAGGSDMMIMKPVK
;
A
#
# COMPACT_ATOMS: atom_id res chain seq x y z
N MET A 1 -6.95 -13.16 38.94
CA MET A 1 -6.67 -12.72 37.55
C MET A 1 -7.99 -12.43 36.86
N ASN A 2 -8.18 -11.23 36.32
CA ASN A 2 -9.48 -10.77 35.81
C ASN A 2 -9.87 -11.61 34.58
N LYS A 3 -11.10 -12.17 34.52
CA LYS A 3 -11.52 -13.12 33.45
C LYS A 3 -11.24 -12.60 32.04
N LYS A 4 -11.37 -11.28 31.84
CA LYS A 4 -11.05 -10.60 30.57
C LYS A 4 -9.56 -10.63 30.22
N ILE A 5 -8.68 -10.45 31.22
CA ILE A 5 -7.22 -10.50 31.04
C ILE A 5 -6.80 -11.92 30.66
N THR A 6 -7.37 -12.95 31.30
CA THR A 6 -7.09 -14.35 30.96
C THR A 6 -7.49 -14.69 29.53
N ILE A 7 -8.66 -14.23 29.06
CA ILE A 7 -9.13 -14.44 27.68
C ILE A 7 -8.19 -13.76 26.66
N ILE A 8 -7.77 -12.53 26.94
CA ILE A 8 -6.83 -11.80 26.07
C ILE A 8 -5.48 -12.52 25.97
N ILE A 9 -4.95 -13.02 27.09
CA ILE A 9 -3.68 -13.76 27.11
C ILE A 9 -3.79 -15.06 26.32
N ILE A 10 -4.89 -15.80 26.45
CA ILE A 10 -5.12 -17.04 25.70
C ILE A 10 -5.21 -16.77 24.19
N LEU A 11 -5.90 -15.69 23.79
CA LEU A 11 -5.98 -15.27 22.39
C LEU A 11 -4.62 -14.92 21.81
N ILE A 12 -3.81 -14.15 22.56
CA ILE A 12 -2.45 -13.78 22.13
C ILE A 12 -1.58 -15.04 22.04
N ALA A 13 -1.64 -15.94 23.02
CA ALA A 13 -0.89 -17.20 23.00
C ALA A 13 -1.29 -18.10 21.82
N ALA A 14 -2.58 -18.17 21.49
CA ALA A 14 -3.08 -18.93 20.33
C ALA A 14 -2.58 -18.34 19.01
N ILE A 15 -2.58 -17.01 18.86
CA ILE A 15 -2.03 -16.33 17.68
C ILE A 15 -0.53 -16.61 17.55
N ILE A 16 0.22 -16.50 18.64
CA ILE A 16 1.67 -16.80 18.67
C ILE A 16 1.94 -18.26 18.30
N ALA A 17 1.16 -19.20 18.84
CA ALA A 17 1.29 -20.63 18.54
C ALA A 17 1.00 -20.94 17.06
N VAL A 18 -0.05 -20.32 16.49
CA VAL A 18 -0.36 -20.48 15.06
C VAL A 18 0.78 -19.95 14.19
N ILE A 19 1.33 -18.77 14.51
CA ILE A 19 2.47 -18.18 13.79
C ILE A 19 3.72 -19.08 13.90
N ALA A 20 3.99 -19.64 15.06
CA ALA A 20 5.13 -20.52 15.30
C ALA A 20 5.03 -21.84 14.50
N VAL A 21 3.83 -22.39 14.33
CA VAL A 21 3.60 -23.67 13.62
C VAL A 21 3.55 -23.50 12.10
N THR A 22 3.12 -22.33 11.60
CA THR A 22 2.87 -22.10 10.15
C THR A 22 3.98 -21.32 9.43
N GLY A 23 5.00 -20.84 10.15
CA GLY A 23 6.20 -20.25 9.58
C GLY A 23 6.01 -18.91 8.86
N LYS A 24 6.99 -18.54 7.99
CA LYS A 24 7.05 -17.26 7.24
C LYS A 24 5.80 -16.97 6.40
N ASN A 25 5.05 -18.00 6.00
CA ASN A 25 3.87 -17.86 5.15
C ASN A 25 2.68 -17.22 5.90
N ALA A 26 2.53 -17.47 7.20
CA ALA A 26 1.47 -16.85 7.98
C ALA A 26 1.74 -15.36 8.26
N VAL A 27 2.99 -15.00 8.57
CA VAL A 27 3.37 -13.58 8.73
C VAL A 27 3.15 -12.82 7.42
N GLY A 28 3.53 -13.41 6.29
CA GLY A 28 3.28 -12.83 4.97
C GLY A 28 1.78 -12.62 4.67
N LEU A 29 0.94 -13.59 5.02
CA LEU A 29 -0.51 -13.48 4.86
C LEU A 29 -1.11 -12.39 5.77
N LEU A 30 -0.71 -12.36 7.04
CA LEU A 30 -1.16 -11.35 8.00
C LEU A 30 -0.77 -9.93 7.57
N LYS A 31 0.45 -9.76 7.02
CA LYS A 31 0.87 -8.50 6.41
C LYS A 31 0.02 -8.15 5.18
N ALA A 32 -0.18 -9.12 4.30
CA ALA A 32 -0.95 -8.89 3.08
C ALA A 32 -2.40 -8.50 3.35
N GLU A 33 -3.02 -9.02 4.41
CA GLU A 33 -4.35 -8.63 4.88
C GLU A 33 -4.38 -7.33 5.69
N GLY A 34 -3.21 -6.81 6.11
CA GLY A 34 -3.10 -5.56 6.85
C GLY A 34 -3.22 -5.69 8.37
N TYR A 35 -3.09 -6.90 8.93
CA TYR A 35 -3.04 -7.12 10.38
C TYR A 35 -1.66 -6.78 10.97
N ILE A 36 -0.61 -6.90 10.16
CA ILE A 36 0.76 -6.55 10.50
C ILE A 36 1.26 -5.55 9.46
N GLU A 37 1.98 -4.52 9.90
CA GLU A 37 2.56 -3.54 8.99
C GLU A 37 3.77 -4.12 8.24
N TYR A 38 3.96 -3.64 7.02
CA TYR A 38 5.20 -3.86 6.26
C TYR A 38 6.31 -2.97 6.81
N THR A 39 7.55 -3.47 6.80
CA THR A 39 8.71 -2.59 6.90
C THR A 39 8.85 -1.76 5.61
N VAL A 40 9.66 -0.71 5.66
CA VAL A 40 9.89 0.16 4.50
C VAL A 40 10.48 -0.63 3.33
N ASP A 41 11.52 -1.44 3.56
CA ASP A 41 12.18 -2.21 2.51
C ASP A 41 11.26 -3.27 1.89
N GLU A 42 10.48 -3.96 2.73
CA GLU A 42 9.49 -4.93 2.25
C GLU A 42 8.40 -4.26 1.40
N ALA A 43 7.95 -3.06 1.80
CA ALA A 43 6.95 -2.31 1.06
C ALA A 43 7.48 -1.84 -0.28
N VAL A 44 8.74 -1.36 -0.34
CA VAL A 44 9.39 -0.96 -1.59
C VAL A 44 9.49 -2.16 -2.54
N GLU A 45 10.01 -3.29 -2.06
CA GLU A 45 10.12 -4.52 -2.86
C GLU A 45 8.74 -4.98 -3.36
N LEU A 46 7.72 -4.95 -2.50
CA LEU A 46 6.34 -5.29 -2.83
C LEU A 46 5.78 -4.38 -3.92
N ALA A 47 5.94 -3.06 -3.78
CA ALA A 47 5.48 -2.06 -4.73
C ALA A 47 6.09 -2.27 -6.11
N HIS A 48 7.41 -2.48 -6.18
CA HIS A 48 8.09 -2.77 -7.44
C HIS A 48 7.57 -4.09 -8.04
N ARG A 49 7.54 -5.16 -7.27
CA ARG A 49 7.09 -6.47 -7.76
C ARG A 49 5.64 -6.46 -8.28
N LYS A 50 4.71 -5.80 -7.58
CA LYS A 50 3.28 -5.79 -7.95
C LYS A 50 3.00 -4.86 -9.14
N CYS A 51 3.66 -3.70 -9.23
CA CYS A 51 3.49 -2.78 -10.35
C CYS A 51 4.15 -3.31 -11.64
N ALA A 52 5.26 -4.06 -11.51
CA ALA A 52 5.94 -4.71 -12.62
C ALA A 52 5.08 -5.74 -13.39
N GLN A 53 3.94 -6.18 -12.82
CA GLN A 53 3.03 -7.12 -13.46
C GLN A 53 2.31 -6.53 -14.69
N CYS A 54 2.19 -5.20 -14.74
CA CYS A 54 1.47 -4.49 -15.79
C CYS A 54 2.42 -3.67 -16.68
N HIS A 55 3.40 -2.99 -16.08
CA HIS A 55 4.29 -2.04 -16.75
C HIS A 55 5.71 -2.11 -16.19
N SER A 56 6.71 -1.61 -16.91
CA SER A 56 8.04 -1.41 -16.34
C SER A 56 8.01 -0.38 -15.21
N ILE A 57 8.92 -0.51 -14.25
CA ILE A 57 9.01 0.40 -13.11
C ILE A 57 9.30 1.84 -13.53
N ASP A 58 10.12 2.04 -14.56
CA ASP A 58 10.37 3.37 -15.10
C ASP A 58 9.08 4.06 -15.55
N LYS A 59 8.12 3.30 -16.09
CA LYS A 59 6.83 3.87 -16.50
C LYS A 59 6.01 4.29 -15.29
N THR A 60 6.06 3.53 -14.19
CA THR A 60 5.41 3.89 -12.92
C THR A 60 6.09 5.09 -12.26
N ALA A 61 7.41 5.17 -12.29
CA ALA A 61 8.18 6.30 -11.75
C ALA A 61 7.96 7.60 -12.53
N LYS A 62 7.63 7.50 -13.82
CA LYS A 62 7.30 8.64 -14.70
C LYS A 62 5.85 9.11 -14.60
N TYR A 63 5.04 8.54 -13.68
CA TYR A 63 3.68 9.03 -13.49
C TYR A 63 3.70 10.50 -13.09
N CYS A 64 3.02 11.35 -13.85
CA CYS A 64 3.03 12.79 -13.58
C CYS A 64 2.29 13.06 -12.25
N MET A 65 3.00 13.59 -11.26
CA MET A 65 2.44 13.97 -9.97
C MET A 65 1.32 15.03 -10.04
N ARG A 66 1.23 15.77 -11.16
CA ARG A 66 0.25 16.83 -11.39
C ARG A 66 -0.95 16.38 -12.21
N CYS A 67 -0.75 15.47 -13.15
CA CYS A 67 -1.76 15.11 -14.15
C CYS A 67 -2.34 13.70 -13.95
N GLY A 68 -1.66 12.84 -13.19
CA GLY A 68 -2.13 11.49 -12.91
C GLY A 68 -3.12 11.44 -11.74
N PRO A 69 -4.04 10.46 -11.72
CA PRO A 69 -4.85 10.20 -10.52
C PRO A 69 -3.96 9.78 -9.34
N PRO A 70 -4.33 10.11 -8.09
CA PRO A 70 -3.54 9.78 -6.92
C PRO A 70 -3.40 8.27 -6.75
N PHE A 71 -2.32 7.81 -6.11
CA PHE A 71 -2.02 6.37 -6.10
C PHE A 71 -3.06 5.53 -5.35
N VAL A 72 -3.83 6.10 -4.42
CA VAL A 72 -5.02 5.43 -3.86
C VAL A 72 -5.98 5.00 -4.98
N VAL A 73 -6.25 5.85 -5.96
CA VAL A 73 -7.15 5.54 -7.09
C VAL A 73 -6.47 4.58 -8.07
N VAL A 74 -5.18 4.77 -8.35
CA VAL A 74 -4.41 3.87 -9.24
C VAL A 74 -4.43 2.44 -8.70
N VAL A 75 -4.12 2.26 -7.41
CA VAL A 75 -4.05 0.95 -6.76
C VAL A 75 -5.46 0.32 -6.66
N HIS A 76 -6.50 1.11 -6.38
CA HIS A 76 -7.88 0.66 -6.45
C HIS A 76 -8.22 0.07 -7.84
N ASN A 77 -7.98 0.85 -8.89
CA ASN A 77 -8.24 0.44 -10.27
C ASN A 77 -7.40 -0.78 -10.68
N MET A 78 -6.16 -0.89 -10.21
CA MET A 78 -5.32 -2.07 -10.43
C MET A 78 -5.96 -3.33 -9.84
N ARG A 79 -6.53 -3.26 -8.63
CA ARG A 79 -7.24 -4.40 -8.01
C ARG A 79 -8.44 -4.81 -8.84
N THR A 80 -9.24 -3.85 -9.27
CA THR A 80 -10.41 -4.08 -10.14
C THR A 80 -10.00 -4.74 -11.46
N LEU A 81 -8.96 -4.22 -12.12
CA LEU A 81 -8.45 -4.79 -13.36
C LEU A 81 -7.92 -6.22 -13.17
N ILE A 82 -7.14 -6.48 -12.11
CA ILE A 82 -6.63 -7.82 -11.81
C ILE A 82 -7.79 -8.80 -11.59
N SER A 83 -8.84 -8.37 -10.88
CA SER A 83 -10.05 -9.17 -10.67
C SER A 83 -10.75 -9.50 -12.00
N GLN A 84 -10.92 -8.52 -12.88
CA GLN A 84 -11.54 -8.71 -14.20
C GLN A 84 -10.73 -9.62 -15.15
N LEU A 85 -9.41 -9.62 -15.01
CA LEU A 85 -8.49 -10.44 -15.79
C LEU A 85 -8.20 -11.80 -15.17
N LYS A 86 -8.77 -12.09 -13.98
CA LYS A 86 -8.60 -13.39 -13.31
C LYS A 86 -9.08 -14.51 -14.22
N GLY A 87 -8.22 -15.49 -14.46
CA GLY A 87 -8.47 -16.61 -15.38
C GLY A 87 -8.30 -16.28 -16.87
N LYS A 88 -8.15 -15.01 -17.26
CA LYS A 88 -7.90 -14.58 -18.65
C LYS A 88 -6.44 -14.29 -18.94
N LYS A 89 -5.67 -13.88 -17.93
CA LYS A 89 -4.23 -13.62 -18.02
C LYS A 89 -3.49 -14.38 -16.92
N ALA A 90 -2.62 -15.29 -17.31
CA ALA A 90 -1.77 -16.01 -16.37
C ALA A 90 -0.76 -15.07 -15.70
N GLY A 91 -0.43 -15.36 -14.44
CA GLY A 91 0.63 -14.66 -13.70
C GLY A 91 0.25 -13.36 -13.00
N LEU A 92 -0.98 -12.86 -13.15
CA LEU A 92 -1.46 -11.72 -12.36
C LEU A 92 -1.76 -12.16 -10.92
N LYS A 93 -1.00 -11.62 -9.97
CA LYS A 93 -1.21 -11.80 -8.53
C LYS A 93 -2.09 -10.67 -8.00
N GLU A 94 -3.11 -11.07 -7.26
CA GLU A 94 -4.03 -10.17 -6.54
C GLU A 94 -3.26 -9.22 -5.60
N ILE A 95 -3.84 -8.04 -5.34
CA ILE A 95 -3.36 -7.09 -4.35
C ILE A 95 -4.35 -7.10 -3.19
N ARG A 96 -3.88 -7.56 -2.03
CA ARG A 96 -4.66 -7.65 -0.78
C ARG A 96 -4.65 -6.31 -0.03
N ASN A 97 -5.44 -6.23 1.04
CA ASN A 97 -5.73 -4.97 1.74
C ASN A 97 -4.48 -4.27 2.30
N GLY A 98 -3.63 -5.00 3.02
CA GLY A 98 -2.37 -4.47 3.55
C GLY A 98 -1.35 -4.18 2.45
N GLU A 99 -1.35 -4.99 1.38
CA GLU A 99 -0.51 -4.73 0.20
C GLU A 99 -0.91 -3.41 -0.47
N ALA A 100 -2.21 -3.18 -0.68
CA ALA A 100 -2.73 -1.97 -1.30
C ALA A 100 -2.27 -0.71 -0.55
N ALA A 101 -2.43 -0.71 0.79
CA ALA A 101 -2.02 0.41 1.61
C ALA A 101 -0.50 0.64 1.62
N ALA A 102 0.31 -0.43 1.60
CA ALA A 102 1.77 -0.33 1.56
C ALA A 102 2.26 0.20 0.20
N ILE A 103 1.73 -0.34 -0.91
CA ILE A 103 2.08 0.07 -2.28
C ILE A 103 1.77 1.55 -2.50
N THR A 104 0.59 2.00 -2.07
CA THR A 104 0.18 3.39 -2.18
C THR A 104 1.14 4.33 -1.44
N GLN A 105 1.49 4.01 -0.19
CA GLN A 105 2.42 4.84 0.60
C GLN A 105 3.80 4.96 -0.05
N VAL A 106 4.31 3.88 -0.66
CA VAL A 106 5.59 3.91 -1.38
C VAL A 106 5.52 4.88 -2.55
N TRP A 107 4.52 4.74 -3.41
CA TRP A 107 4.44 5.56 -4.62
C TRP A 107 4.04 7.01 -4.34
N ASN A 108 3.22 7.26 -3.32
CA ASN A 108 2.98 8.61 -2.81
C ASN A 108 4.29 9.28 -2.39
N ALA A 109 5.16 8.59 -1.64
CA ALA A 109 6.43 9.15 -1.20
C ALA A 109 7.44 9.36 -2.34
N LEU A 110 7.54 8.41 -3.27
CA LEU A 110 8.56 8.42 -4.32
C LEU A 110 8.22 9.31 -5.52
N VAL A 111 6.93 9.49 -5.84
CA VAL A 111 6.44 10.25 -7.00
C VAL A 111 5.77 11.56 -6.56
N GLY A 112 5.17 11.62 -5.37
CA GLY A 112 4.56 12.84 -4.85
C GLY A 112 3.20 13.16 -5.47
N ASN A 113 2.40 12.16 -5.83
CA ASN A 113 1.03 12.38 -6.28
C ASN A 113 0.06 12.28 -5.08
N TRP A 114 -0.40 13.42 -4.59
CA TRP A 114 -1.07 13.51 -3.28
C TRP A 114 -2.59 13.58 -3.43
N GLU A 115 -3.29 12.94 -2.49
CA GLU A 115 -4.76 12.97 -2.43
C GLU A 115 -5.31 14.38 -2.17
N ASN A 116 -4.52 15.27 -1.55
CA ASN A 116 -4.95 16.60 -1.11
C ASN A 116 -5.20 17.60 -2.24
N THR A 117 -4.77 17.31 -3.48
CA THR A 117 -5.09 18.14 -4.65
C THR A 117 -6.41 17.75 -5.31
N TRP A 118 -7.08 16.72 -4.80
CA TRP A 118 -8.37 16.24 -5.27
C TRP A 118 -9.47 16.51 -4.24
N ARG A 119 -10.71 16.66 -4.70
CA ARG A 119 -11.88 16.76 -3.80
C ARG A 119 -12.12 15.41 -3.16
N GLU A 120 -12.29 15.39 -1.86
CA GLU A 120 -12.53 14.16 -1.09
C GLU A 120 -13.75 13.39 -1.60
N GLU A 121 -14.84 14.09 -1.94
CA GLU A 121 -16.05 13.48 -2.51
C GLU A 121 -15.78 12.70 -3.81
N ASP A 122 -14.89 13.22 -4.65
CA ASP A 122 -14.55 12.57 -5.92
C ASP A 122 -13.65 11.35 -5.68
N LEU A 123 -12.74 11.43 -4.70
CA LEU A 123 -11.95 10.28 -4.27
C LEU A 123 -12.82 9.18 -3.69
N LEU A 124 -13.79 9.51 -2.83
CA LEU A 124 -14.73 8.53 -2.26
C LEU A 124 -15.58 7.86 -3.34
N LYS A 125 -16.05 8.61 -4.34
CA LYS A 125 -16.76 8.03 -5.49
C LYS A 125 -15.88 7.06 -6.27
N LEU A 126 -14.61 7.40 -6.49
CA LEU A 126 -13.66 6.56 -7.23
C LEU A 126 -13.18 5.33 -6.46
N LEU A 127 -13.10 5.42 -5.13
CA LEU A 127 -12.68 4.31 -4.27
C LEU A 127 -13.84 3.37 -3.90
N GLU A 128 -15.08 3.81 -4.11
CA GLU A 128 -16.30 3.08 -3.78
C GLU A 128 -16.30 2.59 -2.31
N LYS A 129 -16.08 1.28 -2.09
CA LYS A 129 -16.06 0.61 -0.78
C LYS A 129 -14.68 0.04 -0.44
N ASP A 130 -13.61 0.57 -1.03
CA ASP A 130 -12.24 0.13 -0.76
C ASP A 130 -11.74 0.65 0.60
N GLU A 131 -12.29 0.06 1.68
CA GLU A 131 -12.04 0.43 3.07
C GLU A 131 -10.54 0.58 3.43
N PRO A 132 -9.62 -0.30 3.01
CA PRO A 132 -8.20 -0.12 3.27
C PRO A 132 -7.63 1.19 2.70
N LEU A 133 -8.02 1.55 1.47
CA LEU A 133 -7.52 2.75 0.80
C LEU A 133 -8.24 4.02 1.28
N ILE A 134 -9.52 3.95 1.60
CA ILE A 134 -10.27 5.03 2.26
C ILE A 134 -9.66 5.31 3.65
N LYS A 135 -9.37 4.27 4.43
CA LYS A 135 -8.70 4.40 5.73
C LYS A 135 -7.31 5.04 5.58
N LEU A 136 -6.54 4.65 4.57
CA LEU A 136 -5.24 5.25 4.30
C LEU A 136 -5.37 6.73 3.92
N MET A 137 -6.30 7.06 3.03
CA MET A 137 -6.60 8.44 2.62
C MET A 137 -6.91 9.32 3.84
N ASN A 138 -7.75 8.82 4.75
CA ASN A 138 -8.14 9.51 5.98
C ASN A 138 -7.05 9.49 7.08
N THR A 139 -5.98 8.73 6.91
CA THR A 139 -4.85 8.70 7.84
C THR A 139 -3.91 9.88 7.53
N PRO A 140 -3.62 10.77 8.49
CA PRO A 140 -2.66 11.86 8.28
C PRO A 140 -1.29 11.35 7.83
N VAL A 141 -0.64 12.06 6.90
CA VAL A 141 0.66 11.68 6.32
C VAL A 141 1.70 11.33 7.39
N GLN A 142 1.75 12.09 8.49
CA GLN A 142 2.71 11.89 9.60
C GLN A 142 2.50 10.56 10.33
N LYS A 143 1.32 9.94 10.20
CA LYS A 143 1.00 8.62 10.74
C LYS A 143 1.20 7.49 9.71
N ARG A 144 1.44 7.83 8.44
CA ARG A 144 1.76 6.87 7.36
C ARG A 144 3.24 6.55 7.41
N LYS A 145 3.61 5.48 8.14
CA LYS A 145 5.00 5.15 8.48
C LYS A 145 5.90 4.96 7.26
N ILE A 146 5.42 4.25 6.23
CA ILE A 146 6.19 3.99 5.01
C ILE A 146 6.39 5.30 4.23
N GLU A 147 5.32 6.07 4.07
CA GLU A 147 5.34 7.32 3.31
C GLU A 147 6.25 8.35 4.00
N THR A 148 6.15 8.48 5.32
CA THR A 148 6.99 9.38 6.12
C THR A 148 8.47 8.98 6.06
N ALA A 149 8.78 7.68 6.15
CA ALA A 149 10.16 7.19 6.10
C ALA A 149 10.81 7.32 4.72
N LEU A 150 10.01 7.35 3.66
CA LEU A 150 10.47 7.50 2.27
C LEU A 150 10.38 8.96 1.78
N LYS A 151 9.81 9.87 2.56
CA LYS A 151 9.62 11.27 2.17
C LYS A 151 10.96 11.91 1.77
N GLY A 152 11.00 12.51 0.59
CA GLY A 152 12.20 13.15 0.04
C GLY A 152 13.19 12.21 -0.64
N LYS A 153 12.87 10.89 -0.72
CA LYS A 153 13.56 9.95 -1.60
C LYS A 153 12.85 9.92 -2.97
N SER A 154 13.60 9.71 -4.04
CA SER A 154 13.05 9.52 -5.39
C SER A 154 13.15 8.06 -5.83
N ALA A 155 12.23 7.61 -6.69
CA ALA A 155 12.37 6.32 -7.37
C ALA A 155 13.51 6.40 -8.40
N GLY A 156 14.36 5.38 -8.51
CA GLY A 156 15.33 5.29 -9.59
C GLY A 156 14.61 5.34 -10.96
N GLY A 157 15.06 6.21 -11.86
CA GLY A 157 14.41 6.46 -13.15
C GLY A 157 13.42 7.63 -13.16
N SER A 158 13.09 8.21 -12.00
CA SER A 158 12.61 9.59 -11.94
C SER A 158 13.83 10.51 -11.79
N ASP A 159 14.16 11.26 -12.84
CA ASP A 159 15.08 12.41 -12.76
C ASP A 159 14.47 13.55 -11.93
N MET A 160 13.77 13.23 -10.83
CA MET A 160 13.40 14.19 -9.82
C MET A 160 14.63 14.45 -8.96
N MET A 161 15.62 15.14 -9.55
CA MET A 161 16.41 16.08 -8.78
C MET A 161 15.42 16.96 -8.04
N ILE A 162 15.35 16.73 -6.73
CA ILE A 162 14.73 17.54 -5.69
C ILE A 162 14.34 18.91 -6.24
N MET A 163 13.05 19.11 -6.58
CA MET A 163 12.50 20.46 -6.57
C MET A 163 12.61 20.90 -5.12
N LYS A 164 13.73 21.56 -4.80
CA LYS A 164 13.92 22.23 -3.52
C LYS A 164 12.70 23.12 -3.33
N PRO A 165 12.13 23.18 -2.12
CA PRO A 165 11.04 24.11 -1.86
C PRO A 165 11.53 25.51 -2.25
N VAL A 166 10.76 26.18 -3.11
CA VAL A 166 10.97 27.59 -3.39
C VAL A 166 10.79 28.32 -2.06
N LYS A 167 11.84 29.02 -1.62
CA LYS A 167 11.81 29.88 -0.43
C LYS A 167 10.83 31.01 -0.61
#